data_AF-A0A6V8NNZ7-F1
#
_entry.id   AF-A0A6V8NNZ7-F1
#
_cell.length_a   1.000
_cell.length_b   1.000
_cell.length_c   1.000
_cell.angle_alpha   90.00
_cell.angle_beta   90.00
_cell.angle_gamma   90.00
#
_symmetry.space_group_name_H-M   'P 1'
#
loop_
_entity.id
_entity.type
_entity.pdbx_description
1 polymer ?
#
loop_
_entity_poly.entity_id
_entity_poly.type
_entity_poly.pdbx_seq_one_letter_code
_entity_poly.pdbx_strand_id
1 'polypeptide(L)'
;DVGEEGGQQAGSSVSWERINRIKYWVRANSETPFFLYLNSPYNPNWLLTSKGKVIPLHYQDEKGGNLWFIKEAGEYDLVLEYRGVDILAALRWASLIAVPLFIILIPVDLYRLRKSRKLLSSPSIKTSK
;
A
#
# COMPACT_ATOMS: atom_id res chain seq x y z
N ASP A 1 24.39 1.09 -5.75
CA ASP A 1 23.69 2.23 -5.11
C ASP A 1 24.15 2.41 -3.69
N VAL A 2 25.11 3.31 -3.51
CA VAL A 2 25.61 3.77 -2.21
C VAL A 2 24.75 4.96 -1.81
N GLY A 3 24.16 4.93 -0.61
CA GLY A 3 23.20 5.92 -0.13
C GLY A 3 23.83 7.29 0.17
N GLU A 4 23.13 8.34 -0.24
CA GLU A 4 23.50 9.75 0.01
C GLU A 4 23.46 10.12 1.49
N GLU A 5 24.45 10.92 1.89
CA GLU A 5 24.66 11.44 3.24
C GLU A 5 23.60 12.51 3.60
N GLY A 6 22.76 12.22 4.59
CA GLY A 6 21.92 13.21 5.26
C GLY A 6 22.74 14.02 6.27
N GLY A 7 22.61 15.34 6.25
CA GLY A 7 23.43 16.29 7.01
C GLY A 7 23.61 15.92 8.49
N GLN A 8 24.87 15.75 8.89
CA GLN A 8 25.29 15.44 10.26
C GLN A 8 25.33 16.72 11.11
N GLN A 9 24.64 16.72 12.26
CA GLN A 9 25.04 17.56 13.39
C GLN A 9 26.15 16.85 14.16
N ALA A 10 27.16 17.58 14.63
CA ALA A 10 28.28 17.02 15.39
C ALA A 10 27.76 16.19 16.59
N GLY A 11 28.05 14.89 16.59
CA GLY A 11 27.55 13.94 17.61
C GLY A 11 26.35 13.08 17.19
N SER A 12 25.87 13.20 15.94
CA SER A 12 24.80 12.34 15.40
C SER A 12 25.26 11.59 14.15
N SER A 13 24.89 10.31 14.05
CA SER A 13 25.11 9.51 12.84
C SER A 13 23.84 8.76 12.45
N VAL A 14 23.62 8.65 11.14
CA VAL A 14 22.53 7.85 10.58
C VAL A 14 23.08 7.03 9.43
N SER A 15 22.71 5.76 9.40
CA SER A 15 22.98 4.85 8.29
C SER A 15 21.73 4.03 8.01
N TRP A 16 21.60 3.53 6.79
CA TRP A 16 20.43 2.77 6.41
C TRP A 16 20.77 1.70 5.38
N GLU A 17 20.00 0.62 5.40
CA GLU A 17 20.08 -0.50 4.48
C GLU A 17 18.68 -0.78 3.94
N ARG A 18 18.56 -0.85 2.61
CA ARG A 18 17.31 -1.24 1.97
C ARG A 18 17.14 -2.76 2.07
N ILE A 19 16.12 -3.22 2.79
CA ILE A 19 15.74 -4.64 2.84
C ILE A 19 14.96 -5.01 1.57
N ASN A 20 14.00 -4.16 1.18
CA ASN A 20 13.24 -4.29 -0.08
C ASN A 20 12.63 -2.93 -0.47
N ARG A 21 11.76 -2.91 -1.50
CA ARG A 21 11.17 -1.67 -2.02
C ARG A 21 10.36 -0.87 -0.97
N ILE A 22 9.78 -1.55 0.01
CA ILE A 22 8.88 -0.98 1.01
C ILE A 22 9.45 -1.03 2.43
N LYS A 23 10.69 -1.47 2.61
CA LYS A 23 11.25 -1.73 3.94
C LYS A 23 12.75 -1.42 4.01
N TYR A 24 13.12 -0.69 5.05
CA TYR A 24 14.48 -0.24 5.30
C TYR A 24 14.84 -0.50 6.77
N TRP A 25 16.07 -0.92 7.01
CA TRP A 25 16.69 -0.88 8.32
C TRP A 25 17.43 0.44 8.43
N VAL A 26 17.15 1.23 9.45
CA VAL A 26 17.83 2.50 9.75
C VAL A 26 18.53 2.34 11.09
N ARG A 27 19.84 2.62 11.13
CA ARG A 27 20.61 2.73 12.37
C ARG A 27 20.90 4.20 12.63
N ALA A 28 20.44 4.69 13.76
CA ALA A 28 20.68 6.06 14.18
C ALA A 28 21.38 6.08 15.53
N ASN A 29 22.36 6.94 15.70
CA ASN A 29 23.00 7.21 16.98
C ASN A 29 22.95 8.73 17.23
N SER A 30 22.42 9.14 18.38
CA SER A 30 22.30 10.55 18.74
C SER A 30 22.40 10.72 20.25
N GLU A 31 23.15 11.70 20.73
CA GLU A 31 23.24 12.02 22.16
C GLU A 31 22.01 12.78 22.70
N THR A 32 21.15 13.28 21.80
CA THR A 32 19.96 14.08 22.14
C THR A 32 18.73 13.62 21.34
N PRO A 33 17.51 13.99 21.77
CA PRO A 33 16.31 13.75 20.98
C PRO A 33 16.46 14.32 19.57
N PHE A 34 15.98 13.59 18.56
CA PHE A 34 16.19 13.95 17.16
C PHE A 34 14.94 13.68 16.32
N PHE A 35 14.94 14.26 15.12
CA PHE A 35 13.94 13.96 14.12
C PHE A 35 14.54 13.07 13.04
N LEU A 36 13.84 11.99 12.72
CA LEU A 36 14.13 11.19 11.53
C LEU A 36 13.28 11.70 10.37
N TYR A 37 13.94 12.17 9.31
CA TYR A 37 13.29 12.66 8.10
C TYR A 37 13.44 11.64 6.97
N LEU A 38 12.33 11.29 6.32
CA LEU A 38 12.32 10.53 5.09
C LEU A 38 11.97 11.47 3.94
N ASN A 39 12.92 11.62 3.01
CA ASN A 39 12.78 12.43 1.80
C ASN A 39 11.85 11.77 0.76
N SER A 40 10.59 11.64 1.11
CA SER A 40 9.51 11.18 0.24
C SER A 40 8.21 11.87 0.64
N PRO A 41 7.25 12.05 -0.28
CA PRO A 41 5.96 12.65 0.04
C PRO A 41 5.31 12.00 1.25
N TYR A 42 4.73 12.83 2.12
CA TYR A 42 4.07 12.39 3.33
C TYR A 42 3.01 11.35 3.01
N ASN A 43 3.07 10.23 3.72
CA ASN A 43 2.08 9.18 3.59
C ASN A 43 1.89 8.49 4.95
N PRO A 44 0.67 8.48 5.52
CA PRO A 44 0.40 7.91 6.84
C PRO A 44 0.62 6.39 6.91
N ASN A 45 0.83 5.72 5.78
CA ASN A 45 1.14 4.30 5.74
C ASN A 45 2.63 3.98 5.93
N TRP A 46 3.52 4.98 5.94
CA TRP A 46 4.88 4.78 6.43
C TRP A 46 4.86 4.64 7.95
N LEU A 47 5.45 3.56 8.44
CA LEU A 47 5.61 3.29 9.86
C LEU A 47 7.07 3.20 10.21
N LEU A 48 7.42 3.82 11.32
CA LEU A 48 8.72 3.67 11.95
C LEU A 48 8.56 2.84 13.22
N THR A 49 9.36 1.79 13.35
CA THR A 49 9.33 0.91 14.52
C THR A 49 10.70 0.81 15.16
N SER A 50 10.75 0.75 16.50
CA SER A 50 11.95 0.48 17.29
C SER A 50 11.67 -0.67 18.25
N LYS A 51 12.53 -1.69 18.25
CA LYS A 51 12.36 -2.91 19.09
C LYS A 51 10.94 -3.52 18.99
N GLY A 52 10.37 -3.51 17.78
CA GLY A 52 9.03 -4.03 17.49
C GLY A 52 7.85 -3.13 17.89
N LYS A 53 8.10 -1.95 18.48
CA LYS A 53 7.05 -0.98 18.84
C LYS A 53 7.00 0.16 17.83
N VAL A 54 5.79 0.58 17.46
CA VAL A 54 5.57 1.72 16.55
C VAL A 54 5.90 3.02 17.28
N ILE A 55 6.66 3.90 16.63
CA ILE A 55 6.92 5.25 17.09
C ILE A 55 5.71 6.11 16.70
N PRO A 56 4.93 6.63 17.67
CA PRO A 56 3.61 7.20 17.39
C PRO A 56 3.64 8.62 16.81
N LEU A 57 4.75 9.35 17.00
CA LEU A 57 4.86 10.75 16.61
C LEU A 57 5.34 10.85 15.16
N HIS A 58 4.39 10.76 14.23
CA HIS A 58 4.59 10.88 12.78
C HIS A 58 3.91 12.15 12.26
N TYR A 59 4.67 13.01 11.59
CA TYR A 59 4.23 14.31 11.12
C TYR A 59 4.58 14.51 9.65
N GLN A 60 3.86 15.44 9.04
CA GLN A 60 4.23 16.06 7.78
C GLN A 60 5.07 17.30 8.09
N ASP A 61 6.23 17.46 7.46
CA ASP A 61 7.02 18.69 7.58
C ASP A 61 6.51 19.79 6.61
N GLU A 62 7.07 20.99 6.68
CA GLU A 62 6.70 22.11 5.80
C GLU A 62 6.95 21.82 4.31
N LYS A 63 7.87 20.90 4.00
CA LYS A 63 8.21 20.48 2.64
C LYS A 63 7.35 19.31 2.15
N GLY A 64 6.44 18.82 2.99
CA GLY A 64 5.54 17.71 2.69
C GLY A 64 6.20 16.33 2.78
N GLY A 65 7.32 16.18 3.46
CA GLY A 65 7.99 14.92 3.74
C GLY A 65 7.47 14.21 5.00
N ASN A 66 7.98 13.00 5.27
CA ASN A 66 7.62 12.23 6.46
C ASN A 66 8.64 12.47 7.57
N LEU A 67 8.16 12.79 8.77
CA LEU A 67 9.00 13.16 9.90
C LEU A 67 8.58 12.37 11.15
N TRP A 68 9.54 11.79 11.87
CA TRP A 68 9.29 11.15 13.16
C TRP A 68 10.13 11.78 14.25
N PHE A 69 9.52 12.04 15.42
CA PHE A 69 10.25 12.51 16.59
C PHE A 69 10.68 11.34 17.48
N ILE A 70 11.99 11.22 17.70
CA ILE A 70 12.59 10.21 18.57
C ILE A 70 13.06 10.91 19.84
N LYS A 71 12.32 10.68 20.92
CA LYS A 71 12.52 11.37 22.20
C LYS A 71 13.74 10.89 22.97
N GLU A 72 14.12 9.63 22.78
CA GLU A 72 15.20 9.01 23.55
C GLU A 72 16.54 9.19 22.81
N ALA A 73 17.62 9.35 23.59
CA ALA A 73 19.00 9.41 23.08
C ALA A 73 19.65 8.01 23.08
N GLY A 74 20.71 7.82 22.29
CA GLY A 74 21.48 6.60 22.17
C GLY A 74 21.42 6.00 20.77
N GLU A 75 21.73 4.71 20.70
CA GLU A 75 21.75 3.93 19.48
C GLU A 75 20.40 3.21 19.24
N TYR A 76 19.87 3.36 18.03
CA TYR A 76 18.57 2.85 17.63
C TYR A 76 18.69 1.99 16.38
N ASP A 77 18.25 0.75 16.50
CA ASP A 77 17.82 -0.06 15.37
C ASP A 77 16.35 0.24 15.08
N LEU A 78 16.12 0.93 13.97
CA LEU A 78 14.81 1.32 13.49
C LEU A 78 14.46 0.53 12.23
N VAL A 79 13.20 0.18 12.09
CA VAL A 79 12.66 -0.41 10.87
C VAL A 79 11.60 0.54 10.32
N LEU A 80 11.89 1.08 9.14
CA LEU A 80 10.99 1.92 8.36
C LEU A 80 10.28 1.04 7.34
N GLU A 81 8.95 0.96 7.40
CA GLU A 81 8.13 0.06 6.61
C GLU A 81 6.90 0.77 6.04
N TYR A 82 6.67 0.64 4.74
CA TYR A 82 5.44 1.09 4.11
C TYR A 82 4.39 -0.01 4.15
N ARG A 83 3.27 0.25 4.83
CA ARG A 83 2.13 -0.67 4.98
C ARG A 83 0.93 -0.33 4.12
N GLY A 84 1.10 0.55 3.13
CA GLY A 84 0.02 0.88 2.24
C GLY A 84 -0.35 -0.33 1.39
N VAL A 85 -1.65 -0.53 1.18
CA VAL A 85 -2.13 -1.52 0.21
C VAL A 85 -1.64 -1.08 -1.15
N ASP A 86 -0.88 -1.93 -1.83
CA ASP A 86 -0.53 -1.72 -3.24
C ASP A 86 -1.81 -1.88 -4.06
N ILE A 87 -2.50 -0.76 -4.29
CA ILE A 87 -3.77 -0.71 -5.03
C ILE A 87 -3.58 -1.31 -6.43
N LEU A 88 -2.40 -1.15 -7.04
CA LEU A 88 -2.13 -1.74 -8.35
C LEU A 88 -2.02 -3.26 -8.24
N ALA A 89 -1.37 -3.79 -7.21
CA ALA A 89 -1.37 -5.22 -6.94
C ALA A 89 -2.79 -5.74 -6.66
N ALA A 90 -3.56 -5.05 -5.81
CA ALA A 90 -4.94 -5.43 -5.50
C ALA A 90 -5.84 -5.44 -6.75
N LEU A 91 -5.74 -4.43 -7.62
CA LEU A 91 -6.48 -4.36 -8.88
C LEU A 91 -6.04 -5.46 -9.86
N ARG A 92 -4.74 -5.79 -9.92
CA ARG A 92 -4.24 -6.93 -10.70
C ARG A 92 -4.83 -8.26 -10.23
N TRP A 93 -4.92 -8.47 -8.92
CA TRP A 93 -5.57 -9.67 -8.37
C TRP A 93 -7.08 -9.69 -8.65
N ALA A 94 -7.75 -8.54 -8.54
CA ALA A 94 -9.16 -8.42 -8.85
C ALA A 94 -9.47 -8.72 -10.33
N SER A 95 -8.63 -8.27 -11.26
CA SER A 95 -8.85 -8.51 -12.70
C SER A 95 -8.70 -9.99 -13.08
N LEU A 96 -7.76 -10.71 -12.46
CA LEU A 96 -7.58 -12.15 -12.65
C LEU A 96 -8.82 -12.96 -12.26
N ILE A 97 -9.63 -12.46 -11.33
CA ILE A 97 -10.87 -13.11 -10.88
C ILE A 97 -12.07 -12.63 -11.71
N ALA A 98 -12.15 -11.33 -11.97
CA ALA A 98 -13.29 -10.73 -12.67
C ALA A 98 -13.39 -11.17 -14.13
N VAL A 99 -12.27 -11.23 -14.88
CA VAL A 99 -12.28 -11.56 -16.31
C VAL A 99 -12.83 -12.97 -16.57
N PRO A 100 -12.38 -14.04 -15.88
CA PRO A 100 -12.96 -15.37 -16.04
C PRO A 100 -14.45 -15.43 -15.68
N LEU A 101 -14.86 -14.73 -14.62
CA LEU A 101 -16.28 -14.65 -14.23
C LEU A 101 -17.13 -14.03 -15.35
N PHE A 102 -16.69 -12.93 -15.97
CA PHE A 102 -17.40 -12.32 -17.08
C PHE A 102 -17.47 -13.24 -18.31
N ILE A 103 -16.40 -13.97 -18.62
CA ILE A 103 -16.40 -14.94 -19.73
C ILE A 103 -17.43 -16.05 -19.52
N ILE A 104 -17.67 -16.48 -18.28
CA ILE A 104 -18.65 -17.54 -17.96
C ILE A 104 -20.07 -16.98 -17.87
N LEU A 105 -20.26 -15.82 -17.23
CA LEU A 105 -21.58 -15.27 -16.93
C LEU A 105 -22.25 -14.66 -18.17
N ILE A 106 -21.50 -13.95 -19.03
CA ILE A 106 -22.06 -13.29 -20.22
C ILE A 106 -22.77 -14.29 -21.16
N PRO A 107 -22.17 -15.45 -21.53
CA PRO A 107 -22.86 -16.44 -22.35
C PRO A 107 -24.08 -17.05 -21.67
N VAL A 108 -24.04 -17.28 -20.35
CA VAL A 108 -25.18 -17.83 -19.59
C VAL A 108 -26.35 -16.86 -19.60
N ASP A 109 -26.08 -15.58 -19.36
CA ASP A 109 -27.12 -14.54 -19.37
C ASP A 109 -27.68 -14.34 -20.79
N LEU A 110 -26.82 -14.29 -21.81
CA LEU A 110 -27.25 -14.24 -23.21
C LEU A 110 -28.08 -15.46 -23.61
N TYR A 111 -27.71 -16.66 -23.14
CA TYR A 111 -28.48 -17.88 -23.34
C TYR A 111 -29.87 -17.80 -22.69
N ARG A 112 -29.94 -17.35 -21.43
CA ARG A 112 -31.21 -17.15 -20.71
C ARG A 112 -32.11 -16.15 -21.42
N LEU A 113 -31.57 -15.00 -21.84
CA LEU A 113 -32.32 -13.98 -22.57
C LEU A 113 -32.87 -14.49 -23.91
N ARG A 114 -32.06 -15.25 -24.66
CA ARG A 114 -32.50 -15.87 -25.92
C ARG A 114 -33.62 -16.90 -25.71
N LYS A 115 -33.52 -17.71 -24.66
CA LYS A 115 -34.56 -18.70 -24.32
C LYS A 115 -35.89 -18.02 -23.97
N SER A 116 -35.86 -16.97 -23.15
CA SER A 116 -37.07 -16.22 -22.78
C SER A 116 -37.76 -15.57 -23.99
N ARG A 117 -36.99 -15.04 -24.96
CA ARG A 117 -37.58 -14.47 -26.19
C ARG A 117 -38.31 -15.52 -27.04
N LYS A 118 -37.75 -16.73 -27.18
CA LYS A 118 -38.39 -17.82 -27.95
C LYS A 118 -39.72 -18.28 -27.34
N LEU A 119 -39.82 -18.24 -26.01
CA LEU A 119 -41.06 -18.58 -25.30
C LEU A 119 -42.16 -17.53 -25.54
N LEU A 120 -41.79 -16.24 -25.55
CA LEU A 120 -42.72 -15.14 -25.82
C LEU A 120 -43.17 -15.06 -27.29
N SER A 121 -42.35 -15.53 -28.23
CA SER A 121 -42.68 -15.53 -29.67
C SER A 121 -43.43 -16.78 -30.14
N SER A 122 -43.70 -17.76 -29.28
CA SER A 122 -44.48 -18.94 -29.69
C SER A 122 -45.94 -18.55 -29.94
N PRO A 123 -46.52 -18.86 -31.11
CA PRO A 123 -47.89 -18.50 -31.43
C PRO A 123 -48.85 -19.16 -30.43
N SER A 124 -49.70 -18.34 -29.81
CA SER A 124 -50.85 -18.77 -29.04
C SER A 124 -51.63 -19.81 -29.85
N ILE A 125 -51.59 -21.07 -29.43
CA ILE A 125 -52.42 -22.15 -29.97
C ILE A 125 -53.87 -21.66 -29.87
N LYS A 126 -54.47 -21.30 -31.01
CA LYS A 126 -55.89 -20.98 -31.07
C LYS A 126 -56.64 -22.26 -30.75
N THR A 127 -57.19 -22.35 -29.55
CA THR A 127 -58.19 -23.36 -29.19
C THR A 127 -59.40 -23.14 -30.08
N SER A 128 -59.55 -23.95 -31.12
CA SER A 128 -60.78 -24.03 -31.90
C SER A 128 -61.85 -24.66 -31.03
N LYS A 129 -62.97 -23.94 -30.85
CA LYS A 129 -64.24 -24.54 -30.45
C LYS A 129 -64.96 -25.09 -31.69
#